data_AF-X1MU06-F1
#
_entry.id   AF-X1MU06-F1
#
_cell.length_a   1.000
_cell.length_b   1.000
_cell.length_c   1.000
_cell.angle_alpha   90.00
_cell.angle_beta   90.00
_cell.angle_gamma   90.00
#
_symmetry.space_group_name_H-M   'P 1'
#
loop_
_entity.id
_entity.type
_entity.pdbx_description
1 polymer ?
#
loop_
_entity_poly.entity_id
_entity_poly.type
_entity_poly.pdbx_seq_one_letter_code
_entity_poly.pdbx_strand_id
1 'polypeptide(L)' 'NKGRRALALVYWLLARQVLRERGDLSPDKPFEVSVEEFETKPGDE' A
#
# COMPACT_ATOMS: atom_id res chain seq x y z
N ASN A 1 8.88 8.40 9.96
CA ASN A 1 8.67 6.96 9.66
C ASN A 1 9.12 6.03 10.80
N LYS A 2 8.72 6.25 12.06
CA LYS A 2 9.08 5.33 13.18
C LYS A 2 7.95 4.38 13.61
N GLY A 3 6.78 4.45 12.96
CA GLY A 3 5.64 3.57 13.24
C GLY A 3 5.39 2.61 12.09
N ARG A 4 5.08 1.34 12.41
CA ARG A 4 4.74 0.29 11.42
C ARG A 4 3.62 0.73 10.48
N ARG A 5 2.63 1.46 11.01
CA ARG A 5 1.53 2.07 10.24
C ARG A 5 1.98 3.11 9.21
N ALA A 6 2.97 3.93 9.56
CA ALA A 6 3.50 4.94 8.64
C ALA A 6 4.25 4.29 7.48
N LEU A 7 4.97 3.20 7.74
CA LEU A 7 5.65 2.43 6.71
C LEU A 7 4.66 1.70 5.79
N ALA A 8 3.64 1.05 6.38
CA ALA A 8 2.55 0.40 5.64
C ALA A 8 1.86 1.38 4.67
N LEU A 9 1.51 2.59 5.15
CA LEU A 9 0.90 3.61 4.33
C LEU A 9 1.80 4.06 3.16
N VAL A 10 3.10 4.22 3.39
CA VAL A 10 4.05 4.60 2.33
C VAL A 10 4.12 3.52 1.26
N TYR A 11 4.23 2.25 1.65
CA TYR A 11 4.25 1.14 0.68
C TYR A 11 2.92 0.98 -0.05
N TRP A 12 1.80 1.18 0.63
CA TRP A 12 0.48 1.14 0.01
C TRP A 12 0.32 2.22 -1.08
N LEU A 13 0.72 3.46 -0.78
CA LEU A 13 0.71 4.56 -1.74
C LEU A 13 1.64 4.30 -2.93
N LEU A 14 2.85 3.77 -2.66
CA LEU A 14 3.82 3.44 -3.70
C LEU A 14 3.31 2.34 -4.62
N ALA A 15 2.77 1.25 -4.07
CA ALA A 15 2.21 0.14 -4.85
C ALA A 15 1.06 0.62 -5.75
N ARG A 16 0.14 1.43 -5.20
CA ARG A 16 -0.94 2.05 -5.97
C ARG A 16 -0.41 2.88 -7.14
N GLN A 17 0.63 3.69 -6.92
CA GLN A 17 1.19 4.52 -7.99
C GLN A 17 1.90 3.67 -9.04
N VAL A 18 2.67 2.67 -8.64
CA VAL A 18 3.37 1.76 -9.57
C VAL A 18 2.39 1.04 -10.49
N LEU A 19 1.26 0.56 -9.96
CA LEU A 19 0.22 -0.08 -10.77
C LEU A 19 -0.42 0.89 -11.77
N ARG A 20 -0.54 2.18 -11.41
CA ARG A 20 -1.04 3.22 -12.32
C ARG A 20 -0.08 3.51 -13.46
N GLU A 21 1.20 3.69 -13.15
CA GLU A 21 2.24 3.93 -14.16
C GLU A 21 2.44 2.73 -15.10
N ARG A 22 2.14 1.51 -14.62
CA ARG A 22 2.15 0.28 -15.43
C ARG A 22 0.91 0.11 -16.31
N GLY A 23 -0.16 0.86 -16.05
CA GLY A 23 -1.46 0.68 -16.71
C GLY A 23 -2.32 -0.45 -16.13
N ASP A 24 -1.84 -1.13 -15.08
CA ASP A 24 -2.59 -2.20 -14.38
C ASP A 24 -3.76 -1.64 -13.54
N LEU A 25 -3.67 -0.36 -13.15
CA LEU A 25 -4.71 0.35 -12.41
C LEU A 25 -5.03 1.69 -13.08
N SER A 26 -6.27 1.91 -13.48
CA SER A 26 -6.68 3.20 -14.04
C SER A 26 -6.55 4.35 -13.00
N PRO A 27 -6.18 5.58 -13.39
CA PRO A 27 -6.07 6.72 -12.49
C PRO A 27 -7.34 7.02 -11.69
N ASP A 28 -8.50 6.73 -12.27
CA ASP A 28 -9.81 6.97 -11.66
C ASP A 28 -10.33 5.75 -10.88
N LYS A 29 -9.70 4.58 -11.04
CA LYS A 29 -10.11 3.37 -10.34
C LYS A 29 -9.60 3.40 -8.89
N PRO A 30 -10.45 3.07 -7.90
CA PRO A 30 -10.01 2.88 -6.53
C PRO A 30 -9.03 1.72 -6.43
N PHE A 31 -8.08 1.83 -5.50
CA PHE A 31 -7.21 0.72 -5.16
C PHE A 31 -7.92 -0.16 -4.14
N GLU A 32 -8.31 -1.37 -4.55
CA GLU A 32 -9.19 -2.27 -3.77
C GLU A 32 -8.47 -2.97 -2.62
N VAL A 33 -7.13 -2.91 -2.58
CA VAL A 33 -6.32 -3.43 -1.48
C VAL A 33 -6.34 -2.45 -0.32
N SER A 34 -6.63 -2.93 0.88
CA SER A 34 -6.69 -2.07 2.06
C SER A 34 -5.28 -1.78 2.61
N VAL A 35 -5.11 -0.69 3.37
CA VAL A 35 -3.80 -0.34 3.95
C VAL A 35 -3.38 -1.32 5.05
N GLU A 36 -4.36 -1.96 5.70
CA GLU A 36 -4.18 -2.96 6.75
C GLU A 36 -3.47 -4.21 6.23
N GLU A 37 -3.62 -4.54 4.95
CA GLU A 37 -2.88 -5.64 4.30
C GLU A 37 -1.36 -5.36 4.23
N PHE A 38 -0.96 -4.09 4.33
CA PHE A 38 0.45 -3.68 4.37
C PHE A 38 0.98 -3.56 5.80
N GLU A 39 0.13 -3.69 6.82
CA GLU A 39 0.57 -3.68 8.22
C GLU A 39 1.19 -5.03 8.61
N THR A 40 2.40 -4.98 9.18
CA THR A 40 3.04 -6.17 9.76
C THR A 40 2.23 -6.65 10.97
N LYS A 41 1.81 -7.92 10.98
CA LYS A 41 1.09 -8.49 12.11
C LYS A 41 2.02 -8.60 13.32
N PRO A 42 1.54 -8.31 14.54
CA PRO A 42 2.32 -8.54 15.74
C PRO A 42 2.48 -10.06 15.93
N GLY A 43 3.62 -10.61 15.51
CA GLY A 43 3.90 -12.05 15.56
C GLY A 43 4.80 -12.54 14.43
N ASP A 44 4.97 -11.75 13.36
CA ASP A 44 6.00 -11.97 12.34
C ASP A 44 7.33 -11.34 12.83
N GLU A 45 7.94 -11.94 13.86
CA GLU A 45 9.36 -11.74 14.24
C GLU A 45 10.08 -13.09 14.23
#